data_AF-A0A9P0D2U9-F1
#
_entry.id   AF-A0A9P0D2U9-F1
#
_cell.length_a   1.000
_cell.length_b   1.000
_cell.length_c   1.000
_cell.angle_alpha   90.00
_cell.angle_beta   90.00
_cell.angle_gamma   90.00
#
_symmetry.space_group_name_H-M   'P 1'
#
loop_
_entity.id
_entity.type
_entity.pdbx_description
1 polymer ?
#
loop_
_entity_poly.entity_id
_entity_poly.type
_entity_poly.pdbx_seq_one_letter_code
_entity_poly.pdbx_strand_id
1 'polypeptide(L)'
;MLILEICNGYVRYIKRAFGNRVFVVFDVYDQITTKSTKRNRRCMHKNSATVRMAPDSWTVMTLPAIVTQDKFLGDNKNKSQLIKFLQEELKRANIMSQMSIAADADVEIVLKAIETASGSRNNKVVIVSEDTDVLTMLAARTPPNLEVFLLKPPSARVPDVVYSFESLVSRSACIRFHILFRHAFTGYDTTSAFFYRGKVKFCDLFEKSDDLHGFAVISANSCIHG
;
A
#
# COMPACT_ATOMS: atom_id res chain seq x y z
N MET A 1 -22.31 3.97 -15.77
CA MET A 1 -21.25 2.96 -15.69
C MET A 1 -21.65 1.94 -14.65
N LEU A 2 -21.74 0.68 -15.05
CA LEU A 2 -22.11 -0.45 -14.20
C LEU A 2 -20.90 -0.90 -13.38
N ILE A 3 -21.12 -1.42 -12.17
CA ILE A 3 -20.02 -1.93 -11.32
C ILE A 3 -19.29 -3.09 -12.01
N LEU A 4 -20.03 -3.92 -12.75
CA LEU A 4 -19.43 -4.99 -13.55
C LEU A 4 -18.49 -4.47 -14.64
N GLU A 5 -18.83 -3.36 -15.31
CA GLU A 5 -17.96 -2.74 -16.32
C GLU A 5 -16.66 -2.23 -15.70
N ILE A 6 -16.73 -1.66 -14.49
CA ILE A 6 -15.56 -1.22 -13.72
C ILE A 6 -14.69 -2.41 -13.38
N CYS A 7 -15.27 -3.49 -12.84
CA CYS A 7 -14.52 -4.67 -12.45
C CYS A 7 -13.85 -5.34 -13.66
N ASN A 8 -14.58 -5.52 -14.75
CA ASN A 8 -14.05 -6.05 -16.02
C ASN A 8 -12.99 -5.12 -16.63
N GLY A 9 -13.14 -3.80 -16.49
CA GLY A 9 -12.13 -2.83 -16.87
C GLY A 9 -10.83 -3.03 -16.09
N TYR A 10 -10.93 -3.20 -14.77
CA TYR A 10 -9.78 -3.42 -13.89
C TYR A 10 -9.07 -4.75 -14.17
N VAL A 11 -9.82 -5.85 -14.36
CA VAL A 11 -9.26 -7.15 -14.76
C VAL A 11 -8.51 -7.05 -16.09
N ARG A 12 -9.11 -6.40 -17.10
CA ARG A 12 -8.46 -6.17 -18.41
C ARG A 12 -7.19 -5.35 -18.28
N TYR A 13 -7.23 -4.28 -17.46
CA TYR A 13 -6.06 -3.47 -17.18
C TYR A 13 -4.93 -4.30 -16.58
N ILE A 14 -5.20 -5.10 -15.54
CA ILE A 14 -4.19 -5.95 -14.90
C ILE A 14 -3.57 -6.92 -15.91
N LYS A 15 -4.40 -7.64 -16.67
CA LYS A 15 -3.88 -8.61 -17.65
C LYS A 15 -3.03 -7.96 -18.73
N ARG A 16 -3.46 -6.79 -19.23
CA ARG A 16 -2.74 -6.05 -20.26
C ARG A 16 -1.41 -5.49 -19.75
N ALA A 17 -1.40 -4.94 -18.54
CA ALA A 17 -0.23 -4.25 -17.99
C ALA A 17 0.79 -5.20 -17.36
N PHE A 18 0.33 -6.26 -16.69
CA PHE A 18 1.17 -7.10 -15.82
C PHE A 18 1.12 -8.60 -16.17
N GLY A 19 0.28 -9.01 -17.11
CA GLY A 19 0.13 -10.40 -17.54
C GLY A 19 -0.66 -11.26 -16.55
N ASN A 20 -0.31 -12.54 -16.44
CA ASN A 20 -1.09 -13.55 -15.71
C ASN A 20 -0.53 -13.92 -14.33
N ARG A 21 0.72 -13.54 -14.01
CA ARG A 21 1.35 -13.84 -12.72
C ARG A 21 1.25 -12.63 -11.80
N VAL A 22 0.03 -12.34 -11.38
CA VAL A 22 -0.30 -11.16 -10.58
C VAL A 22 -0.98 -11.59 -9.29
N PHE A 23 -0.59 -10.94 -8.21
CA PHE A 23 -1.25 -11.04 -6.91
C PHE A 23 -1.69 -9.64 -6.48
N VAL A 24 -2.97 -9.49 -6.14
CA VAL A 24 -3.55 -8.19 -5.75
C VAL A 24 -3.87 -8.19 -4.27
N VAL A 25 -3.40 -7.16 -3.56
CA VAL A 25 -3.74 -6.92 -2.15
C VAL A 25 -4.73 -5.76 -2.05
N PHE A 26 -5.82 -5.95 -1.31
CA PHE A 26 -6.82 -4.93 -1.04
C PHE A 26 -6.79 -4.48 0.42
N ASP A 27 -7.09 -3.21 0.67
CA ASP A 27 -7.39 -2.69 2.01
C ASP A 27 -8.67 -3.30 2.61
N VAL A 28 -8.77 -3.23 3.93
CA VAL A 28 -9.99 -3.53 4.69
C VAL A 28 -10.62 -2.26 5.27
N TYR A 29 -11.93 -2.10 5.07
CA TYR A 29 -12.69 -0.89 5.43
C TYR A 29 -13.82 -1.13 6.45
N ASP A 30 -14.09 -2.37 6.83
CA ASP A 30 -15.11 -2.73 7.83
C ASP A 30 -14.58 -2.80 9.27
N GLN A 31 -13.27 -2.59 9.47
CA GLN A 31 -12.61 -2.58 10.77
C GLN A 31 -12.17 -1.17 11.19
N ILE A 32 -12.25 -0.87 12.49
CA ILE A 32 -11.66 0.33 13.08
C ILE A 32 -10.17 0.05 13.30
N THR A 33 -9.32 0.87 12.68
CA THR A 33 -7.86 0.67 12.66
C THR A 33 -7.14 1.96 13.03
N THR A 34 -5.82 1.92 13.16
CA THR A 34 -5.00 3.13 13.35
C THR A 34 -5.14 4.13 12.19
N LYS A 35 -5.45 3.65 10.96
CA LYS A 35 -5.76 4.51 9.81
C LYS A 35 -7.19 5.09 9.85
N SER A 36 -8.08 4.66 10.75
CA SER A 36 -9.48 5.13 10.84
C SER A 36 -9.59 6.64 11.06
N THR A 37 -8.76 7.23 11.92
CA THR A 37 -8.72 8.69 12.17
C THR A 37 -8.41 9.46 10.89
N LYS A 38 -7.40 9.03 10.12
CA LYS A 38 -7.00 9.66 8.86
C LYS A 38 -8.02 9.41 7.74
N ARG A 39 -8.67 8.24 7.74
CA ARG A 39 -9.80 7.91 6.84
C ARG A 39 -11.00 8.83 7.15
N ASN A 40 -11.39 8.97 8.41
CA ASN A 40 -12.47 9.84 8.85
C ASN A 40 -12.20 11.31 8.49
N ARG A 41 -10.99 11.82 8.73
CA ARG A 41 -10.59 13.18 8.33
C ARG A 41 -10.78 13.42 6.83
N ARG A 42 -10.46 12.43 5.98
CA ARG A 42 -10.68 12.52 4.52
C ARG A 42 -12.16 12.50 4.12
N CYS A 43 -13.02 11.91 4.95
CA CYS A 43 -14.47 11.83 4.71
C CYS A 43 -15.28 12.94 5.40
N MET A 44 -14.70 13.70 6.35
CA MET A 44 -15.40 14.73 7.15
C MET A 44 -16.07 15.84 6.34
N HIS A 45 -15.78 15.98 5.04
CA HIS A 45 -16.39 17.01 4.17
C HIS A 45 -17.26 16.38 3.06
N LYS A 46 -17.52 15.08 3.09
CA LYS A 46 -18.28 14.36 2.05
C LYS A 46 -19.62 13.88 2.61
N ASN A 47 -20.72 14.45 2.10
CA ASN A 47 -22.06 13.87 2.26
C ASN A 47 -22.14 12.59 1.39
N SER A 48 -21.73 11.46 1.97
CA SER A 48 -21.74 10.16 1.30
C SER A 48 -23.10 9.49 1.50
N ALA A 49 -23.73 9.10 0.40
CA ALA A 49 -24.92 8.27 0.44
C ALA A 49 -24.48 6.79 0.35
N THR A 50 -24.85 5.99 1.35
CA THR A 50 -24.74 4.53 1.25
C THR A 50 -25.63 4.07 0.11
N VAL A 51 -25.05 3.42 -0.90
CA VAL A 51 -25.84 2.85 -2.01
C VAL A 51 -26.41 1.54 -1.49
N ARG A 52 -27.74 1.41 -1.51
CA ARG A 52 -28.42 0.19 -1.06
C ARG A 52 -28.16 -0.91 -2.09
N MET A 53 -27.10 -1.68 -1.87
CA MET A 53 -26.79 -2.87 -2.65
C MET A 53 -27.68 -4.01 -2.17
N ALA A 54 -28.57 -4.49 -3.05
CA ALA A 54 -29.47 -5.60 -2.78
C ALA A 54 -28.70 -6.91 -2.47
N PRO A 55 -29.35 -7.92 -1.85
CA PRO A 55 -28.67 -9.08 -1.28
C PRO A 55 -28.04 -10.03 -2.31
N ASP A 56 -28.40 -9.95 -3.59
CA ASP A 56 -27.87 -10.83 -4.65
C ASP A 56 -26.84 -10.10 -5.55
N SER A 57 -25.65 -10.71 -5.64
CA SER A 57 -24.45 -10.15 -6.29
C SER A 57 -24.69 -9.68 -7.74
N TRP A 58 -25.60 -10.33 -8.48
CA TRP A 58 -25.88 -10.03 -9.88
C TRP A 58 -26.70 -8.74 -10.10
N THR A 59 -27.75 -8.49 -9.32
CA THR A 59 -28.60 -7.30 -9.52
C THR A 59 -27.85 -6.01 -9.21
N VAL A 60 -26.99 -6.04 -8.19
CA VAL A 60 -26.13 -4.92 -7.77
C VAL A 60 -25.10 -4.55 -8.83
N MET A 61 -24.50 -5.55 -9.48
CA MET A 61 -23.52 -5.36 -10.55
C MET A 61 -24.09 -4.63 -11.78
N THR A 62 -25.41 -4.73 -11.98
CA THR A 62 -26.17 -4.12 -13.09
C THR A 62 -26.84 -2.78 -12.76
N LEU A 63 -26.73 -2.28 -11.52
CA LEU A 63 -27.26 -0.95 -11.18
C LEU A 63 -26.29 0.15 -11.67
N PRO A 64 -26.78 1.18 -12.38
CA PRO A 64 -25.95 2.33 -12.69
C PRO A 64 -25.55 3.01 -11.37
N ALA A 65 -24.27 3.37 -11.21
CA ALA A 65 -23.86 4.24 -10.12
C ALA A 65 -24.53 5.62 -10.29
N ILE A 66 -25.69 5.83 -9.64
CA ILE A 66 -26.43 7.11 -9.66
C ILE A 66 -25.70 8.16 -8.79
N VAL A 67 -24.63 7.76 -8.11
CA VAL A 67 -23.78 8.62 -7.28
C VAL A 67 -22.46 8.91 -7.98
N THR A 68 -21.97 10.15 -7.82
CA THR A 68 -20.62 10.54 -8.28
C THR A 68 -19.55 9.67 -7.61
N GLN A 69 -18.44 9.42 -8.31
CA GLN A 69 -17.31 8.62 -7.80
C GLN A 69 -16.87 9.05 -6.39
N ASP A 70 -16.74 10.36 -6.14
CA ASP A 70 -16.33 10.89 -4.84
C ASP A 70 -17.27 10.55 -3.69
N LYS A 71 -18.58 10.50 -3.96
CA LYS A 71 -19.61 10.12 -2.97
C LYS A 71 -19.62 8.62 -2.77
N PHE A 72 -19.49 7.83 -3.85
CA PHE A 72 -19.41 6.39 -3.78
C PHE A 72 -18.19 5.94 -2.95
N LEU A 73 -17.01 6.44 -3.30
CA LEU A 73 -15.74 6.20 -2.61
C LEU A 73 -15.61 7.03 -1.31
N GLY A 74 -16.64 7.76 -0.90
CA GLY A 74 -16.70 8.41 0.41
C GLY A 74 -17.22 7.49 1.50
N ASP A 75 -17.91 6.41 1.14
CA ASP A 75 -18.57 5.46 2.04
C ASP A 75 -17.76 4.16 2.14
N ASN A 76 -17.47 3.71 3.36
CA ASN A 76 -16.67 2.51 3.60
C ASN A 76 -17.40 1.21 3.23
N LYS A 77 -18.73 1.14 3.36
CA LYS A 77 -19.50 -0.04 2.95
C LYS A 77 -19.47 -0.20 1.44
N ASN A 78 -19.63 0.90 0.70
CA ASN A 78 -19.51 0.91 -0.77
C ASN A 78 -18.13 0.42 -1.22
N LYS A 79 -17.03 0.88 -0.56
CA LYS A 79 -15.67 0.39 -0.84
C LYS A 79 -15.51 -1.09 -0.57
N SER A 80 -15.95 -1.57 0.61
CA SER A 80 -15.87 -2.99 0.97
C SER A 80 -16.64 -3.85 -0.03
N GLN A 81 -17.83 -3.42 -0.48
CA GLN A 81 -18.62 -4.13 -1.48
C GLN A 81 -17.95 -4.13 -2.85
N LEU A 82 -17.41 -2.99 -3.29
CA LEU A 82 -16.66 -2.92 -4.55
C LEU A 82 -15.44 -3.87 -4.54
N ILE A 83 -14.71 -3.94 -3.43
CA ILE A 83 -13.58 -4.86 -3.28
C ILE A 83 -14.04 -6.32 -3.38
N LYS A 84 -15.13 -6.70 -2.71
CA LYS A 84 -15.69 -8.05 -2.81
C LYS A 84 -16.03 -8.43 -4.25
N PHE A 85 -16.69 -7.53 -4.99
CA PHE A 85 -16.99 -7.75 -6.40
C PHE A 85 -15.73 -7.86 -7.27
N LEU A 86 -14.73 -7.00 -7.03
CA LEU A 86 -13.44 -7.09 -7.72
C LEU A 86 -12.73 -8.42 -7.44
N GLN A 87 -12.74 -8.91 -6.20
CA GLN A 87 -12.14 -10.19 -5.85
C GLN A 87 -12.82 -11.36 -6.56
N GLU A 88 -14.16 -11.34 -6.68
CA GLU A 88 -14.89 -12.35 -7.46
C GLU A 88 -14.50 -12.34 -8.94
N GLU A 89 -14.43 -11.16 -9.57
CA GLU A 89 -14.03 -11.03 -10.98
C GLU A 89 -12.56 -11.39 -11.21
N LEU A 90 -11.66 -11.01 -10.31
CA LEU A 90 -10.25 -11.42 -10.37
C LEU A 90 -10.13 -12.94 -10.26
N LYS A 91 -10.86 -13.56 -9.33
CA LYS A 91 -10.89 -15.01 -9.18
C LYS A 91 -11.43 -15.71 -10.44
N ARG A 92 -12.52 -15.22 -11.03
CA ARG A 92 -13.05 -15.72 -12.32
C ARG A 92 -12.02 -15.61 -13.45
N ALA A 93 -11.18 -14.58 -13.40
CA ALA A 93 -10.12 -14.33 -14.36
C ALA A 93 -8.80 -15.09 -14.07
N ASN A 94 -8.76 -15.95 -13.06
CA ASN A 94 -7.58 -16.68 -12.54
C ASN A 94 -6.47 -15.75 -12.01
N ILE A 95 -6.83 -14.60 -11.46
CA ILE A 95 -5.91 -13.69 -10.76
C ILE A 95 -6.10 -13.84 -9.26
N MET A 96 -5.02 -14.09 -8.55
CA MET A 96 -5.04 -14.23 -7.10
C MET A 96 -5.20 -12.87 -6.44
N SER A 97 -6.01 -12.80 -5.38
CA SER A 97 -6.14 -11.60 -4.57
C SER A 97 -6.47 -11.91 -3.11
N GLN A 98 -6.11 -11.00 -2.22
CA GLN A 98 -6.46 -11.08 -0.80
C GLN A 98 -6.78 -9.69 -0.22
N MET A 99 -7.52 -9.66 0.88
CA MET A 99 -7.65 -8.45 1.70
C MET A 99 -6.57 -8.47 2.78
N SER A 100 -6.08 -7.29 3.17
CA SER A 100 -5.05 -7.12 4.21
C SER A 100 -5.54 -7.62 5.57
N ILE A 101 -4.74 -8.43 6.27
CA ILE A 101 -5.13 -8.99 7.58
C ILE A 101 -5.06 -7.92 8.67
N ALA A 102 -3.97 -7.14 8.72
CA ALA A 102 -3.77 -6.06 9.68
C ALA A 102 -4.41 -4.73 9.25
N ALA A 103 -5.32 -4.77 8.28
CA ALA A 103 -6.02 -3.63 7.70
C ALA A 103 -5.12 -2.52 7.09
N ASP A 104 -3.88 -2.89 6.76
CA ASP A 104 -2.95 -2.10 5.99
C ASP A 104 -2.39 -2.92 4.81
N ALA A 105 -2.81 -2.56 3.60
CA ALA A 105 -2.35 -3.23 2.38
C ALA A 105 -0.85 -3.00 2.11
N ASP A 106 -0.26 -1.91 2.62
CA ASP A 106 1.14 -1.54 2.36
C ASP A 106 2.11 -2.53 3.01
N VAL A 107 1.81 -2.98 4.23
CA VAL A 107 2.63 -3.97 4.94
C VAL A 107 2.44 -5.34 4.30
N GLU A 108 1.18 -5.70 4.02
CA GLU A 108 0.81 -7.01 3.49
C GLU A 108 1.42 -7.26 2.10
N ILE A 109 1.43 -6.26 1.21
CA ILE A 109 2.01 -6.40 -0.13
C ILE A 109 3.54 -6.58 -0.07
N VAL A 110 4.22 -5.94 0.89
CA VAL A 110 5.66 -6.10 1.10
C VAL A 110 5.99 -7.50 1.63
N LEU A 111 5.25 -7.97 2.63
CA LEU A 111 5.43 -9.32 3.18
C LEU A 111 5.16 -10.38 2.11
N LYS A 112 4.09 -10.21 1.32
CA LYS A 112 3.76 -11.15 0.25
C LYS A 112 4.81 -11.16 -0.85
N ALA A 113 5.39 -10.01 -1.19
CA ALA A 113 6.47 -9.92 -2.16
C ALA A 113 7.75 -10.64 -1.69
N ILE A 114 8.11 -10.51 -0.41
CA ILE A 114 9.25 -11.22 0.21
C ILE A 114 9.02 -12.73 0.20
N GLU A 115 7.84 -13.18 0.61
CA GLU A 115 7.44 -14.60 0.58
C GLU A 115 7.53 -15.15 -0.85
N THR A 116 6.95 -14.43 -1.81
CA THR A 116 6.93 -14.82 -3.22
C THR A 116 8.34 -14.84 -3.82
N ALA A 117 9.19 -13.87 -3.49
CA ALA A 117 10.57 -13.83 -3.95
C ALA A 117 11.35 -15.02 -3.39
N SER A 118 11.23 -15.29 -2.09
CA SER A 118 11.92 -16.41 -1.40
C SER A 118 11.53 -17.78 -1.96
N GLY A 119 10.27 -17.96 -2.36
CA GLY A 119 9.79 -19.20 -2.98
C GLY A 119 10.06 -19.32 -4.48
N SER A 120 10.57 -18.26 -5.13
CA SER A 120 10.77 -18.23 -6.58
C SER A 120 12.19 -18.64 -6.98
N ARG A 121 12.35 -19.27 -8.15
CA ARG A 121 13.68 -19.66 -8.66
C ARG A 121 14.61 -18.48 -8.96
N ASN A 122 14.04 -17.31 -9.24
CA ASN A 122 14.80 -16.13 -9.66
C ASN A 122 14.94 -15.08 -8.55
N ASN A 123 14.39 -15.34 -7.34
CA ASN A 123 14.36 -14.41 -6.21
C ASN A 123 13.82 -13.00 -6.54
N LYS A 124 13.00 -12.87 -7.59
CA LYS A 124 12.61 -11.59 -8.20
C LYS A 124 11.11 -11.35 -8.14
N VAL A 125 10.72 -10.22 -7.56
CA VAL A 125 9.33 -9.76 -7.51
C VAL A 125 9.26 -8.25 -7.74
N VAL A 126 8.22 -7.79 -8.42
CA VAL A 126 7.92 -6.36 -8.60
C VAL A 126 6.62 -6.05 -7.86
N ILE A 127 6.69 -5.10 -6.93
CA ILE A 127 5.53 -4.47 -6.31
C ILE A 127 5.13 -3.28 -7.17
N VAL A 128 3.83 -3.12 -7.42
CA VAL A 128 3.29 -1.93 -8.10
C VAL A 128 2.51 -1.12 -7.07
N SER A 129 3.00 0.09 -6.74
CA SER A 129 2.31 0.98 -5.80
C SER A 129 2.67 2.44 -6.06
N GLU A 130 1.69 3.33 -5.88
CA GLU A 130 1.92 4.78 -5.87
C GLU A 130 2.47 5.28 -4.53
N ASP A 131 2.29 4.52 -3.45
CA ASP A 131 2.64 4.94 -2.09
C ASP A 131 4.15 4.78 -1.83
N THR A 132 4.77 5.85 -1.32
CA THR A 132 6.19 5.86 -0.94
C THR A 132 6.46 5.15 0.38
N ASP A 133 5.43 4.94 1.21
CA ASP A 133 5.56 4.23 2.48
C ASP A 133 5.85 2.75 2.22
N VAL A 134 5.33 2.18 1.11
CA VAL A 134 5.69 0.85 0.60
C VAL A 134 7.19 0.75 0.30
N LEU A 135 7.80 1.78 -0.30
CA LEU A 135 9.25 1.80 -0.55
C LEU A 135 10.05 1.75 0.77
N THR A 136 9.58 2.47 1.78
CA THR A 136 10.20 2.50 3.11
C THR A 136 10.07 1.15 3.82
N MET A 137 8.90 0.51 3.73
CA MET A 137 8.69 -0.83 4.29
C MET A 137 9.53 -1.89 3.58
N LEU A 138 9.61 -1.80 2.25
CA LEU A 138 10.43 -2.68 1.43
C LEU A 138 11.90 -2.56 1.83
N ALA A 139 12.37 -1.33 2.02
CA ALA A 139 13.72 -1.03 2.45
C ALA A 139 14.08 -1.67 3.79
N ALA A 140 13.17 -1.59 4.76
CA ALA A 140 13.41 -2.12 6.08
C ALA A 140 13.38 -3.66 6.12
N ARG A 141 12.50 -4.28 5.32
CA ARG A 141 12.14 -5.71 5.48
C ARG A 141 12.78 -6.65 4.47
N THR A 142 13.21 -6.19 3.31
CA THR A 142 13.70 -7.09 2.25
C THR A 142 15.09 -7.65 2.60
N PRO A 143 15.25 -8.98 2.74
CA PRO A 143 16.56 -9.59 2.94
C PRO A 143 17.54 -9.25 1.81
N PRO A 144 18.86 -9.18 2.07
CA PRO A 144 19.85 -8.77 1.07
C PRO A 144 19.97 -9.74 -0.11
N ASN A 145 19.53 -10.99 0.04
CA ASN A 145 19.56 -12.02 -1.00
C ASN A 145 18.30 -12.05 -1.90
N LEU A 146 17.32 -11.17 -1.67
CA LEU A 146 16.11 -11.07 -2.48
C LEU A 146 16.13 -9.80 -3.33
N GLU A 147 15.69 -9.91 -4.58
CA GLU A 147 15.57 -8.81 -5.53
C GLU A 147 14.11 -8.38 -5.66
N VAL A 148 13.65 -7.55 -4.73
CA VAL A 148 12.30 -6.99 -4.77
C VAL A 148 12.36 -5.52 -5.21
N PHE A 149 11.58 -5.19 -6.24
CA PHE A 149 11.51 -3.87 -6.84
C PHE A 149 10.18 -3.19 -6.56
N LEU A 150 10.18 -1.87 -6.45
CA LEU A 150 8.95 -1.07 -6.49
C LEU A 150 8.84 -0.37 -7.84
N LEU A 151 7.83 -0.71 -8.61
CA LEU A 151 7.38 0.06 -9.76
C LEU A 151 6.34 1.08 -9.30
N LYS A 152 6.69 2.36 -9.36
CA LYS A 152 5.75 3.46 -9.18
C LYS A 152 5.13 3.79 -10.55
N PRO A 153 3.80 3.59 -10.74
CA PRO A 153 3.12 3.93 -11.98
C PRO A 153 3.26 5.43 -12.31
N PRO A 154 3.01 5.81 -13.57
CA PRO A 154 3.21 7.17 -14.00
C PRO A 154 2.17 8.05 -13.32
N SER A 155 2.62 9.18 -12.78
CA SER A 155 1.74 10.18 -12.17
C SER A 155 1.93 11.49 -12.90
N ALA A 156 0.89 11.95 -13.62
CA ALA A 156 0.70 13.22 -14.35
C ALA A 156 1.88 13.83 -15.14
N ARG A 157 3.07 13.92 -14.54
CA ARG A 157 4.32 14.53 -15.03
C ARG A 157 5.57 13.67 -14.82
N VAL A 158 5.47 12.51 -14.18
CA VAL A 158 6.60 11.62 -13.86
C VAL A 158 6.40 10.31 -14.62
N PRO A 159 7.38 9.87 -15.42
CA PRO A 159 7.34 8.56 -16.07
C PRO A 159 7.42 7.45 -15.02
N ASP A 160 7.25 6.20 -15.46
CA ASP A 160 7.41 5.05 -14.60
C ASP A 160 8.80 5.07 -13.93
N VAL A 161 8.82 4.96 -12.60
CA VAL A 161 10.07 4.87 -11.83
C VAL A 161 10.14 3.51 -11.17
N VAL A 162 11.22 2.78 -11.47
CA VAL A 162 11.55 1.53 -10.79
C VAL A 162 12.59 1.82 -9.73
N TYR A 163 12.26 1.49 -8.48
CA TYR A 163 13.18 1.55 -7.37
C TYR A 163 13.70 0.15 -7.08
N SER A 164 15.01 -0.04 -7.27
CA SER A 164 15.76 -1.14 -6.68
C SER A 164 16.29 -0.71 -5.33
N PHE A 165 16.03 -1.49 -4.28
CA PHE A 165 16.51 -1.14 -2.97
C PHE A 165 18.01 -1.40 -2.78
N GLU A 166 18.59 -2.32 -3.55
CA GLU A 166 20.04 -2.53 -3.56
C GLU A 166 20.80 -1.23 -3.90
N SER A 167 20.28 -0.43 -4.83
CA SER A 167 20.82 0.88 -5.19
C SER A 167 20.68 1.94 -4.09
N LEU A 168 19.70 1.81 -3.18
CA LEU A 168 19.51 2.74 -2.07
C LEU A 168 20.42 2.39 -0.87
N VAL A 169 20.66 1.11 -0.64
CA VAL A 169 21.49 0.59 0.47
C VAL A 169 22.96 0.69 0.16
N SER A 170 23.35 0.48 -1.10
CA SER A 170 24.74 0.66 -1.54
C SER A 170 25.24 2.09 -1.29
N ARG A 171 24.34 3.08 -1.21
CA ARG A 171 24.68 4.45 -0.82
C ARG A 171 24.94 4.60 0.68
N SER A 172 24.38 3.74 1.52
CA SER A 172 24.56 3.74 2.98
C SER A 172 24.02 2.44 3.60
N ALA A 173 24.91 1.53 3.99
CA ALA A 173 24.51 0.24 4.57
C ALA A 173 23.72 0.41 5.88
N CYS A 174 23.99 1.50 6.62
CA CYS A 174 23.30 1.80 7.88
C CYS A 174 21.87 2.30 7.70
N ILE A 175 21.46 2.71 6.48
CA ILE A 175 20.11 3.23 6.25
C ILE A 175 19.03 2.20 6.59
N ARG A 176 19.28 0.90 6.36
CA ARG A 176 18.34 -0.19 6.67
C ARG A 176 17.97 -0.23 8.15
N PHE A 177 18.93 0.03 9.03
CA PHE A 177 18.70 -0.06 10.49
C PHE A 177 17.93 1.13 11.05
N HIS A 178 17.94 2.27 10.36
CA HIS A 178 17.35 3.50 10.88
C HIS A 178 16.22 4.06 9.99
N ILE A 179 15.93 3.45 8.84
CA ILE A 179 14.91 3.96 7.92
C ILE A 179 13.51 3.97 8.54
N LEU A 180 13.13 2.93 9.30
CA LEU A 180 11.86 2.90 10.03
C LEU A 180 11.80 3.97 11.11
N PHE A 181 12.91 4.15 11.85
CA PHE A 181 13.02 5.19 12.86
C PHE A 181 12.87 6.59 12.25
N ARG A 182 13.66 6.89 11.20
CA ARG A 182 13.56 8.15 10.45
C ARG A 182 12.15 8.36 9.90
N HIS A 183 11.52 7.32 9.37
CA HIS A 183 10.17 7.39 8.82
C HIS A 183 9.13 7.72 9.90
N ALA A 184 9.16 7.05 11.05
CA ALA A 184 8.24 7.29 12.15
C ALA A 184 8.36 8.72 12.71
N PHE A 185 9.59 9.23 12.86
CA PHE A 185 9.86 10.55 13.43
C PHE A 185 9.61 11.71 12.46
N THR A 186 9.72 11.46 11.16
CA THR A 186 9.37 12.43 10.11
C THR A 186 7.88 12.44 9.75
N GLY A 187 7.10 11.60 10.44
CA GLY A 187 5.67 11.45 10.26
C GLY A 187 5.32 10.60 9.04
N TYR A 188 4.45 9.62 9.27
CA TYR A 188 3.79 8.83 8.23
C TYR A 188 2.27 8.77 8.47
N ASP A 189 1.60 7.78 7.93
CA ASP A 189 0.15 7.62 8.05
C ASP A 189 -0.39 7.55 9.49
N THR A 190 0.36 7.00 10.45
CA THR A 190 -0.10 6.89 11.84
C THR A 190 0.63 7.79 12.85
N THR A 191 1.76 8.38 12.47
CA THR A 191 2.52 9.32 13.31
C THR A 191 2.62 10.69 12.65
N SER A 192 2.46 11.76 13.41
CA SER A 192 2.73 13.11 12.91
C SER A 192 4.23 13.43 13.02
N ALA A 193 4.74 14.25 12.12
CA ALA A 193 6.09 14.80 12.25
C ALA A 193 6.16 15.72 13.48
N PHE A 194 7.35 15.87 14.06
CA PHE A 194 7.58 16.90 15.05
C PHE A 194 7.32 18.31 14.48
N PHE A 195 6.77 19.18 15.32
CA PHE A 195 6.40 20.54 14.95
C PHE A 195 7.59 21.28 14.31
N TYR A 196 7.37 21.86 13.12
CA TYR A 196 8.39 22.51 12.27
C TYR A 196 9.57 21.66 11.78
N ARG A 197 9.52 20.33 11.92
CA ARG A 197 10.56 19.42 11.43
C ARG A 197 10.05 18.58 10.25
N GLY A 198 10.33 19.05 9.04
CA GLY A 198 10.08 18.28 7.82
C GLY A 198 11.13 17.17 7.60
N LYS A 199 10.86 16.25 6.66
CA LYS A 199 11.71 15.09 6.32
C LYS A 199 13.19 15.45 6.15
N VAL A 200 13.51 16.48 5.36
CA VAL A 200 14.89 16.91 5.10
C VAL A 200 15.59 17.40 6.37
N LYS A 201 14.95 18.32 7.10
CA LYS A 201 15.52 18.89 8.34
C LYS A 201 15.77 17.82 9.42
N PHE A 202 14.94 16.77 9.47
CA PHE A 202 15.16 15.67 10.39
C PHE A 202 16.32 14.78 9.93
N CYS A 203 16.44 14.49 8.63
CA CYS A 203 17.60 13.76 8.11
C CYS A 203 18.92 14.50 8.42
N ASP A 204 18.97 15.81 8.19
CA ASP A 204 20.14 16.65 8.51
C ASP A 204 20.48 16.63 10.01
N LEU A 205 19.45 16.59 10.87
CA LEU A 205 19.61 16.50 12.32
C LEU A 205 20.11 15.12 12.74
N PHE A 206 19.52 14.07 12.18
CA PHE A 206 19.86 12.69 12.46
C PHE A 206 21.34 12.43 12.13
N GLU A 207 21.82 12.90 10.98
CA GLU A 207 23.22 12.74 10.56
C GLU A 207 24.23 13.43 11.50
N LYS A 208 23.79 14.40 12.31
CA LYS A 208 24.65 15.19 13.21
C LYS A 208 24.54 14.78 14.68
N SER A 209 23.71 13.79 15.02
CA SER A 209 23.38 13.47 16.42
C SER A 209 23.65 12.00 16.74
N ASP A 210 24.71 11.75 17.51
CA ASP A 210 25.06 10.39 17.97
C ASP A 210 23.97 9.78 18.86
N ASP A 211 23.28 10.61 19.67
CA ASP A 211 22.16 10.17 20.50
C ASP A 211 21.02 9.57 19.65
N LEU A 212 20.66 10.23 18.54
CA LEU A 212 19.62 9.73 17.64
C LEU A 212 20.02 8.43 16.95
N HIS A 213 21.32 8.24 16.65
CA HIS A 213 21.82 6.96 16.16
C HIS A 213 21.69 5.88 17.24
N GLY A 214 22.06 6.18 18.49
CA GLY A 214 21.91 5.26 19.63
C GLY A 214 20.46 4.80 19.83
N PHE A 215 19.51 5.73 19.83
CA PHE A 215 18.08 5.39 19.91
C PHE A 215 17.59 4.54 18.74
N ALA A 216 18.06 4.84 17.53
CA ALA A 216 17.65 4.11 16.35
C ALA A 216 18.21 2.67 16.32
N VAL A 217 19.42 2.43 16.86
CA VAL A 217 19.96 1.06 17.06
C VAL A 217 19.11 0.28 18.06
N ILE A 218 18.76 0.88 19.20
CA ILE A 218 17.91 0.24 20.22
C ILE A 218 16.55 -0.12 19.61
N SER A 219 15.93 0.82 18.89
CA SER A 219 14.64 0.60 18.23
C SER A 219 14.70 -0.52 17.19
N ALA A 220 15.79 -0.66 16.44
CA ALA A 220 15.94 -1.73 15.46
C ALA A 220 15.98 -3.11 16.12
N ASN A 221 16.70 -3.25 17.24
CA ASN A 221 16.82 -4.52 17.96
C ASN A 221 15.48 -4.99 18.56
N SER A 222 14.65 -4.06 19.02
CA SER A 222 13.30 -4.36 19.54
C SER A 222 12.32 -4.79 18.44
N CYS A 223 12.45 -4.26 17.22
CA CYS A 223 11.56 -4.61 16.10
C CYS A 223 11.90 -5.95 15.42
N ILE A 224 13.08 -6.52 15.64
CA ILE A 224 13.46 -7.84 15.09
C ILE A 224 12.79 -9.00 15.87
N HIS A 225 12.31 -8.74 17.08
CA HIS A 225 11.76 -9.75 17.99
C HIS A 225 10.22 -9.67 18.14
N GLY A 226 9.54 -8.86 17.33
CA GLY A 226 8.10 -8.59 17.40
C GLY A 226 7.37 -8.85 16.08
#